data_AF-A0A2T2WWQ1-F1
#
_entry.id   AF-A0A2T2WWQ1-F1
#
_cell.length_a   1.000
_cell.length_b   1.000
_cell.length_c   1.000
_cell.angle_alpha   90.00
_cell.angle_beta   90.00
_cell.angle_gamma   90.00
#
_symmetry.space_group_name_H-M   'P 1'
#
loop_
_entity.id
_entity.type
_entity.pdbx_description
1 polymer ?
#
loop_
_entity_poly.entity_id
_entity_poly.type
_entity_poly.pdbx_seq_one_letter_code
_entity_poly.pdbx_strand_id
1 'polypeptide(L)'
;MLSQRLSQDPLYRQVWTLTHLFHTLIAHRAGDQALAAWCHAAEAGGIPAVVAFVQTLRRDWGAVAVGVTLAWSPGPVEGINTRTKLLKRMMYG
;
A
#
# COMPACT_ATOMS: atom_id res chain seq x y z
N MET A 1 -4.95 25.88 4.45
CA MET A 1 -6.40 25.59 4.34
C MET A 1 -6.75 24.48 3.34
N LEU A 2 -5.92 24.14 2.34
CA LEU A 2 -6.18 23.04 1.39
C LEU A 2 -6.14 21.63 2.02
N SER A 3 -5.24 21.38 2.96
CA SER A 3 -5.07 20.08 3.64
C SER A 3 -6.28 19.64 4.48
N GLN A 4 -7.11 20.58 4.94
CA GLN A 4 -8.30 20.31 5.76
C GLN A 4 -9.53 19.93 4.92
N ARG A 5 -9.59 20.36 3.64
CA ARG A 5 -10.67 19.96 2.72
C ARG A 5 -10.42 18.59 2.11
N LEU A 6 -9.17 18.29 1.74
CA LEU A 6 -8.80 16.97 1.23
C LEU A 6 -9.07 15.88 2.26
N SER A 7 -8.95 16.16 3.57
CA SER A 7 -9.26 15.20 4.63
C SER A 7 -10.76 14.93 4.85
N GLN A 8 -11.65 15.71 4.23
CA GLN A 8 -13.09 15.48 4.20
C GLN A 8 -13.54 14.68 2.97
N ASP A 9 -12.67 14.50 1.98
CA ASP A 9 -12.96 13.73 0.77
C ASP A 9 -13.01 12.22 1.10
N PRO A 10 -14.12 11.53 0.79
CA PRO A 10 -14.22 10.08 0.93
C PRO A 10 -13.06 9.31 0.28
N LEU A 11 -12.57 9.79 -0.88
CA LEU A 11 -11.43 9.19 -1.58
C LEU A 11 -10.15 9.26 -0.73
N TYR A 12 -9.88 10.42 -0.14
CA TYR A 12 -8.70 10.60 0.70
C TYR A 12 -8.72 9.67 1.91
N ARG A 13 -9.88 9.55 2.58
CA ARG A 13 -10.04 8.64 3.73
C ARG A 13 -9.84 7.19 3.30
N GLN A 14 -10.34 6.80 2.14
CA GLN A 14 -10.20 5.45 1.61
C GLN A 14 -8.73 5.12 1.31
N VAL A 15 -8.00 6.00 0.62
CA VAL A 15 -6.56 5.79 0.36
C VAL A 15 -5.75 5.78 1.64
N TRP A 16 -6.04 6.68 2.59
CA TRP A 16 -5.36 6.72 3.87
C TRP A 16 -5.57 5.42 4.65
N THR A 17 -6.80 4.90 4.67
CA THR A 17 -7.14 3.62 5.31
C THR A 17 -6.39 2.47 4.66
N LEU A 18 -6.38 2.40 3.32
CA LEU A 18 -5.67 1.36 2.58
C LEU A 18 -4.15 1.41 2.84
N THR A 19 -3.57 2.61 2.89
CA THR A 19 -2.14 2.80 3.20
C THR A 19 -1.80 2.37 4.62
N HIS A 20 -2.65 2.74 5.59
CA HIS A 20 -2.45 2.37 6.98
C HIS A 20 -2.57 0.85 7.18
N LEU A 21 -3.59 0.22 6.61
CA LEU A 21 -3.78 -1.23 6.65
C LEU A 21 -2.58 -1.96 6.04
N PHE A 22 -2.08 -1.50 4.89
CA PHE A 22 -0.88 -2.07 4.28
C PHE A 22 0.35 -1.98 5.19
N HIS A 23 0.59 -0.82 5.80
CA HIS A 23 1.70 -0.64 6.73
C HIS A 23 1.57 -1.55 7.95
N THR A 24 0.36 -1.70 8.51
CA THR A 24 0.09 -2.64 9.59
C THR A 24 0.37 -4.08 9.17
N LEU A 25 -0.06 -4.50 7.99
CA LEU A 25 0.19 -5.87 7.48
C LEU A 25 1.68 -6.19 7.38
N ILE A 26 2.48 -5.23 6.93
CA ILE A 26 3.93 -5.39 6.82
C ILE A 26 4.59 -5.36 8.20
N ALA A 27 4.23 -4.39 9.04
CA ALA A 27 4.79 -4.24 10.38
C ALA A 27 4.54 -5.48 11.25
N HIS A 28 3.36 -6.10 11.10
CA HIS A 28 2.98 -7.30 11.84
C HIS A 28 3.31 -8.61 11.12
N ARG A 29 3.92 -8.56 9.92
CA ARG A 29 4.22 -9.74 9.09
C ARG A 29 3.01 -10.67 8.99
N ALA A 30 1.86 -10.11 8.66
CA ALA A 30 0.57 -10.80 8.67
C ALA A 30 0.45 -11.94 7.63
N GLY A 31 1.52 -12.21 6.88
CA GLY A 31 1.60 -13.27 5.89
C GLY A 31 1.11 -12.84 4.51
N ASP A 32 1.34 -13.71 3.53
CA ASP A 32 0.96 -13.54 2.14
C ASP A 32 -0.57 -13.51 1.96
N GLN A 33 -1.31 -14.32 2.73
CA GLN A 33 -2.77 -14.36 2.68
C GLN A 33 -3.41 -13.02 3.07
N ALA A 34 -2.93 -12.40 4.14
CA ALA A 34 -3.46 -11.11 4.60
C ALA A 34 -3.10 -9.98 3.62
N LEU A 35 -1.91 -10.04 3.01
CA LEU A 35 -1.53 -9.15 1.92
C LEU A 35 -2.44 -9.34 0.69
N ALA A 36 -2.79 -10.58 0.34
CA ALA A 36 -3.63 -10.87 -0.81
C ALA A 36 -5.07 -10.34 -0.61
N ALA A 37 -5.61 -10.51 0.60
CA ALA A 37 -6.90 -9.95 0.98
C ALA A 37 -6.91 -8.42 0.89
N TRP A 38 -5.84 -7.77 1.35
CA TRP A 38 -5.69 -6.31 1.20
C TRP A 38 -5.62 -5.88 -0.27
N CYS A 39 -4.85 -6.59 -1.10
CA CYS A 39 -4.78 -6.31 -2.54
C CYS A 39 -6.17 -6.37 -3.19
N HIS A 40 -6.99 -7.36 -2.81
CA HIS A 40 -8.36 -7.48 -3.32
C HIS A 40 -9.25 -6.32 -2.87
N ALA A 41 -9.20 -5.95 -1.59
CA ALA A 41 -9.95 -4.79 -1.07
C ALA A 41 -9.51 -3.46 -1.69
N ALA A 42 -8.21 -3.32 -1.97
CA ALA A 42 -7.62 -2.14 -2.60
C ALA A 42 -8.03 -2.03 -4.09
N GLU A 43 -8.12 -3.16 -4.81
CA GLU A 43 -8.66 -3.21 -6.18
C GLU A 43 -10.16 -2.88 -6.22
N ALA A 44 -10.94 -3.45 -5.31
CA ALA A 44 -12.38 -3.18 -5.19
C ALA A 44 -12.66 -1.71 -4.86
N GLY A 45 -11.71 -1.02 -4.22
CA GLY A 45 -11.79 0.41 -3.95
C GLY A 45 -11.77 1.29 -5.20
N GLY A 46 -11.35 0.78 -6.36
CA GLY A 46 -11.50 1.44 -7.66
C GLY A 46 -10.59 2.67 -7.88
N ILE A 47 -9.62 2.92 -7.00
CA ILE A 47 -8.75 4.09 -7.08
C ILE A 47 -7.60 3.77 -8.05
N PRO A 48 -7.49 4.44 -9.22
CA PRO A 48 -6.57 4.01 -10.28
C PRO A 48 -5.11 3.89 -9.85
N ALA A 49 -4.63 4.83 -9.02
CA ALA A 49 -3.27 4.81 -8.48
C ALA A 49 -3.03 3.62 -7.53
N VAL A 50 -4.05 3.24 -6.76
CA VAL A 50 -3.98 2.09 -5.83
C VAL A 50 -4.09 0.78 -6.61
N VAL A 51 -4.96 0.70 -7.62
CA VAL A 51 -5.08 -0.47 -8.50
C VAL A 51 -3.75 -0.72 -9.22
N ALA A 52 -3.14 0.31 -9.81
CA ALA A 52 -1.83 0.19 -10.47
C ALA A 52 -0.73 -0.28 -9.50
N PHE A 53 -0.80 0.18 -8.26
CA PHE A 53 0.10 -0.29 -7.19
C PHE A 53 -0.10 -1.78 -6.88
N VAL A 54 -1.34 -2.23 -6.71
CA VAL A 54 -1.66 -3.65 -6.45
C VAL A 54 -1.21 -4.54 -7.61
N GLN A 55 -1.42 -4.11 -8.85
CA GLN A 55 -0.98 -4.83 -10.04
C GLN A 55 0.55 -5.00 -10.07
N THR A 56 1.28 -3.97 -9.66
CA THR A 56 2.74 -4.05 -9.50
C THR A 56 3.14 -5.04 -8.39
N LEU A 57 2.44 -5.04 -7.25
CA LEU A 57 2.69 -6.01 -6.18
C LEU A 57 2.43 -7.45 -6.60
N ARG A 58 1.38 -7.69 -7.41
CA ARG A 58 1.08 -9.03 -7.94
C ARG A 58 2.15 -9.50 -8.93
N ARG A 59 2.69 -8.60 -9.75
CA ARG A 59 3.79 -8.93 -10.67
C ARG A 59 5.04 -9.38 -9.93
N ASP A 60 5.36 -8.73 -8.82
CA ASP A 60 6.53 -9.02 -7.98
C ASP A 60 6.18 -9.87 -6.74
N TRP A 61 5.08 -10.63 -6.78
CA TRP A 61 4.50 -11.28 -5.59
C TRP A 61 5.49 -12.17 -4.84
N GLY A 62 6.31 -12.94 -5.55
CA GLY A 62 7.31 -13.80 -4.92
C GLY A 62 8.33 -13.02 -4.09
N ALA A 63 8.80 -11.86 -4.58
CA ALA A 63 9.73 -11.00 -3.85
C ALA A 63 9.03 -10.26 -2.69
N VAL A 64 7.78 -9.84 -2.90
CA VAL A 64 6.99 -9.14 -1.88
C VAL A 64 6.60 -10.08 -0.73
N ALA A 65 6.13 -11.29 -1.03
CA ALA A 65 5.76 -12.29 -0.03
C ALA A 65 6.97 -12.67 0.83
N VAL A 66 8.13 -12.88 0.21
CA VAL A 66 9.40 -13.11 0.92
C VAL A 66 9.77 -11.89 1.78
N GLY A 67 9.63 -10.67 1.28
CA GLY A 67 9.93 -9.43 2.02
C GLY A 67 8.97 -9.12 3.18
N VAL A 68 7.71 -9.57 3.11
CA VAL A 68 6.73 -9.43 4.21
C VAL A 68 6.92 -10.51 5.28
N THR A 69 7.46 -11.68 4.91
CA THR A 69 7.67 -12.80 5.83
C THR A 69 9.06 -12.80 6.47
N LEU A 70 10.13 -12.44 5.74
CA LEU A 70 11.50 -12.44 6.23
C LEU A 70 11.96 -11.06 6.71
N ALA A 71 12.44 -11.01 7.95
CA ALA A 71 12.93 -9.83 8.67
C ALA A 71 14.13 -9.10 8.05
N TRP A 72 14.76 -9.66 7.01
CA TRP A 72 16.13 -9.30 6.68
C TRP A 72 16.35 -9.21 5.18
N SER A 73 16.07 -8.03 4.64
CA SER A 73 16.78 -7.46 3.50
C SER A 73 16.47 -5.95 3.48
N PRO A 74 17.47 -5.06 3.48
CA PRO A 74 17.21 -3.62 3.31
C PRO A 74 16.63 -3.27 1.92
N GLY A 75 16.73 -4.16 0.93
CA GLY A 75 16.25 -3.92 -0.44
C GLY A 75 14.71 -3.85 -0.62
N PRO A 76 13.92 -4.84 -0.15
CA PRO A 76 12.46 -4.82 -0.30
C PRO A 76 11.78 -3.72 0.53
N VAL A 77 12.30 -3.42 1.72
CA VAL A 77 11.72 -2.40 2.61
C VAL A 77 11.94 -0.98 2.08
N GLU A 78 13.07 -0.72 1.41
CA GLU A 78 13.30 0.52 0.66
C GLU A 78 12.36 0.64 -0.54
N GLY A 79 12.11 -0.46 -1.27
CA GLY A 79 11.14 -0.50 -2.35
C GLY A 79 9.72 -0.15 -1.86
N ILE A 80 9.28 -0.76 -0.76
CA ILE A 80 7.98 -0.51 -0.13
C ILE A 80 7.87 0.92 0.42
N ASN A 81 8.91 1.42 1.09
CA ASN A 81 8.93 2.79 1.62
C ASN A 81 8.95 3.82 0.50
N THR A 82 9.72 3.57 -0.57
CA THR A 82 9.78 4.42 -1.76
C THR A 82 8.42 4.43 -2.47
N ARG A 83 7.77 3.27 -2.58
CA ARG A 83 6.45 3.14 -3.21
C ARG A 83 5.33 3.75 -2.36
N THR A 84 5.42 3.66 -1.03
CA THR A 84 4.55 4.38 -0.07
C THR A 84 4.78 5.90 -0.14
N LYS A 85 6.02 6.36 -0.29
CA LYS A 85 6.35 7.77 -0.57
C LYS A 85 5.78 8.22 -1.91
N LEU A 86 5.78 7.34 -2.93
CA LEU A 86 5.18 7.58 -4.24
C LEU A 86 3.65 7.71 -4.16
N LEU A 87 2.99 6.80 -3.43
CA LEU A 87 1.56 6.90 -3.10
C LEU A 87 1.24 8.23 -2.43
N LYS A 88 1.99 8.60 -1.37
CA LYS A 88 1.85 9.90 -0.72
C LYS A 88 2.08 11.06 -1.70
N ARG A 89 3.11 11.02 -2.56
CA ARG A 89 3.40 12.08 -3.54
C ARG A 89 2.33 12.23 -4.62
N MET A 90 1.71 11.13 -5.06
CA MET A 90 0.58 11.17 -5.99
C MET A 90 -0.70 11.72 -5.32
N MET A 91 -0.81 11.64 -3.99
CA MET A 91 -1.95 12.14 -3.22
C MET A 91 -1.83 13.60 -2.79
N TYR A 92 -0.60 14.09 -2.57
CA TYR A 92 -0.31 15.46 -2.12
C TYR A 92 0.30 16.34 -3.22
N GLY A 93 0.37 15.84 -4.45
CA GLY A 93 0.71 16.65 -5.64
C GLY A 93 -0.33 17.72 -5.90
#